data_AF-A0AAD3ZDW9-F1
#
_entry.id   AF-A0AAD3ZDW9-F1
#
_cell.length_a   1.000
_cell.length_b   1.000
_cell.length_c   1.000
_cell.angle_alpha   90.00
_cell.angle_beta   90.00
_cell.angle_gamma   90.00
#
_symmetry.space_group_name_H-M   'P 1'
#
loop_
_entity.id
_entity.type
_entity.pdbx_description
1 polymer ?
#
loop_
_entity_poly.entity_id
_entity_poly.type
_entity_poly.pdbx_seq_one_letter_code
_entity_poly.pdbx_strand_id
1 'polypeptide(L)'
;GLPWIIGASAMAAAAFITVLTGLKGITYAIGSVVPFLLAGIFLIAVGAIYANGLYIGIPPPGYRPPVAHWLASALNYVSYNILMAAPVLSAIGGTLGSTRESLDIAAFGASGLGLGLLFVYLTVVSSLPGIAHYEIPLARLASQVWGFGRPLYVTIFSAEVYTTAVANLYGLSARLSFPGSRGFLITALATAGVALWAASAGFSNLVRVVYPLCGWAGTAFIAGLAVYLVRTFIVKR
;
A
#
# COMPACT_ATOMS: atom_id res chain seq x y z
N GLY A 1 -17.62 -14.37 -6.92
CA GLY A 1 -18.30 -15.14 -5.86
C GLY A 1 -18.23 -14.32 -4.59
N LEU A 2 -19.35 -14.21 -3.86
CA LEU A 2 -19.73 -13.15 -2.91
C LEU A 2 -19.91 -11.74 -3.54
N PRO A 3 -20.97 -10.99 -3.17
CA PRO A 3 -21.11 -9.57 -3.50
C PRO A 3 -19.95 -8.74 -2.95
N TRP A 4 -19.44 -7.80 -3.75
CA TRP A 4 -18.30 -6.94 -3.38
C TRP A 4 -18.53 -6.20 -2.05
N ILE A 5 -19.78 -5.81 -1.79
CA ILE A 5 -20.16 -5.07 -0.58
C ILE A 5 -19.92 -5.88 0.69
N ILE A 6 -20.02 -7.22 0.65
CA ILE A 6 -19.77 -8.06 1.83
C ILE A 6 -18.29 -8.02 2.18
N GLY A 7 -17.42 -8.20 1.19
CA GLY A 7 -15.97 -8.12 1.39
C GLY A 7 -15.52 -6.74 1.84
N ALA A 8 -16.03 -5.69 1.20
CA ALA A 8 -15.74 -4.31 1.57
C ALA A 8 -16.23 -3.98 3.00
N SER A 9 -17.44 -4.40 3.37
CA SER A 9 -18.01 -4.19 4.71
C SER A 9 -17.23 -4.94 5.78
N ALA A 10 -16.84 -6.19 5.52
CA ALA A 10 -15.99 -6.96 6.43
C ALA A 10 -14.63 -6.29 6.63
N MET A 11 -14.02 -5.78 5.55
CA MET A 11 -12.75 -5.06 5.61
C MET A 11 -12.88 -3.75 6.41
N ALA A 12 -13.92 -2.97 6.15
CA ALA A 12 -14.19 -1.72 6.86
C ALA A 12 -14.45 -1.96 8.35
N ALA A 13 -15.23 -3.00 8.69
CA ALA A 13 -15.50 -3.38 10.07
C ALA A 13 -14.22 -3.85 10.79
N ALA A 14 -13.42 -4.72 10.16
CA ALA A 14 -12.14 -5.17 10.73
C ALA A 14 -11.18 -4.00 10.96
N ALA A 15 -11.08 -3.09 9.98
CA ALA A 15 -10.26 -1.90 10.11
C ALA A 15 -10.76 -1.00 11.25
N PHE A 16 -12.06 -0.73 11.31
CA PHE A 16 -12.68 0.08 12.36
C PHE A 16 -12.42 -0.49 13.75
N ILE A 17 -12.68 -1.78 13.98
CA ILE A 17 -12.45 -2.46 15.26
C ILE A 17 -10.98 -2.32 15.68
N THR A 18 -10.05 -2.51 14.75
CA THR A 18 -8.61 -2.40 15.03
C THR A 18 -8.22 -0.98 15.40
N VAL A 19 -8.80 0.02 14.75
CA VAL A 19 -8.56 1.44 15.05
C VAL A 19 -9.00 1.80 16.47
N LEU A 20 -10.01 1.12 17.04
CA LEU A 20 -10.43 1.31 18.43
C LEU A 20 -9.38 0.88 19.45
N THR A 21 -8.45 0.01 19.08
CA THR A 21 -7.35 -0.43 19.97
C THR A 21 -6.25 0.64 20.14
N GLY A 22 -6.36 1.75 19.39
CA GLY A 22 -5.40 2.86 19.43
C GLY A 22 -4.06 2.53 18.77
N LEU A 23 -3.12 3.48 18.86
CA LEU A 23 -1.85 3.41 18.12
C LEU A 23 -1.05 2.12 18.40
N LYS A 24 -0.99 1.67 19.66
CA LYS A 24 -0.24 0.46 20.04
C LYS A 24 -0.81 -0.79 19.36
N GLY A 25 -2.13 -0.97 19.39
CA GLY A 25 -2.77 -2.13 18.78
C GLY A 25 -2.69 -2.10 17.26
N ILE A 26 -2.76 -0.91 16.64
CA ILE A 26 -2.53 -0.73 15.21
C ILE A 26 -1.10 -1.13 14.81
N THR A 27 -0.10 -0.60 15.53
CA THR A 27 1.30 -0.93 15.25
C THR A 27 1.56 -2.43 15.43
N TYR A 28 0.97 -3.06 16.44
CA TYR A 28 1.04 -4.51 16.63
C TYR A 28 0.37 -5.28 15.49
N ALA A 29 -0.84 -4.91 15.10
CA ALA A 29 -1.58 -5.54 14.01
C ALA A 29 -0.79 -5.46 12.70
N ILE A 30 -0.34 -4.26 12.31
CA ILE A 30 0.46 -4.07 11.09
C ILE A 30 1.79 -4.83 11.19
N GLY A 31 2.53 -4.65 12.28
CA GLY A 31 3.83 -5.28 12.49
C GLY A 31 3.78 -6.80 12.49
N SER A 32 2.67 -7.39 12.95
CA SER A 32 2.46 -8.84 12.90
C SER A 32 2.20 -9.35 11.48
N VAL A 33 1.51 -8.58 10.65
CA VAL A 33 1.08 -8.99 9.31
C VAL A 33 2.19 -8.80 8.27
N VAL A 34 2.93 -7.68 8.34
CA VAL A 34 3.95 -7.30 7.33
C VAL A 34 5.00 -8.38 7.03
N PRO A 35 5.58 -9.10 8.01
CA PRO A 35 6.55 -10.17 7.73
C PRO A 35 5.96 -11.29 6.86
N PHE A 36 4.71 -11.68 7.11
CA PHE A 36 4.03 -12.69 6.31
C PHE A 36 3.71 -12.18 4.90
N LEU A 37 3.37 -10.89 4.76
CA LEU A 37 3.16 -10.28 3.44
C LEU A 37 4.43 -10.34 2.60
N LEU A 38 5.56 -9.89 3.16
CA LEU A 38 6.84 -9.91 2.46
C LEU A 38 7.26 -11.33 2.10
N ALA A 39 7.21 -12.25 3.06
CA ALA A 39 7.55 -13.66 2.82
C ALA A 39 6.67 -14.29 1.73
N GLY A 40 5.37 -14.01 1.75
CA GLY A 40 4.42 -14.51 0.76
C GLY A 40 4.67 -13.94 -0.64
N ILE A 41 4.97 -12.64 -0.75
CA ILE A 41 5.35 -12.01 -2.02
C ILE A 41 6.64 -12.63 -2.57
N PHE A 42 7.67 -12.79 -1.74
CA PHE A 42 8.92 -13.41 -2.17
C PHE A 42 8.70 -14.87 -2.61
N LEU A 43 7.91 -15.63 -1.87
CA LEU A 43 7.59 -17.01 -2.20
C LEU A 43 6.90 -17.09 -3.57
N ILE A 44 5.88 -16.27 -3.81
CA ILE A 44 5.14 -16.26 -5.08
C ILE A 44 6.03 -15.78 -6.22
N ALA A 45 6.84 -14.74 -6.00
CA ALA A 45 7.74 -14.21 -7.02
C ALA A 45 8.81 -15.23 -7.42
N VAL A 46 9.49 -15.84 -6.44
CA VAL A 46 10.49 -16.89 -6.69
C VAL A 46 9.86 -18.09 -7.38
N GLY A 47 8.69 -18.54 -6.91
CA GLY A 47 7.98 -19.65 -7.53
C GLY A 47 7.58 -19.36 -8.98
N ALA A 48 7.08 -18.15 -9.26
CA ALA A 48 6.72 -17.73 -10.61
C ALA A 48 7.93 -17.61 -11.54
N ILE A 49 9.04 -17.04 -11.06
CA ILE A 49 10.28 -16.93 -11.83
C ILE A 49 10.89 -18.31 -12.08
N TYR A 50 10.84 -19.22 -11.10
CA TYR A 50 11.32 -20.60 -11.27
C TYR A 50 10.48 -21.37 -12.30
N ALA A 51 9.16 -21.21 -12.28
CA ALA A 51 8.26 -21.89 -13.19
C ALA A 51 8.30 -21.34 -14.63
N ASN A 52 8.38 -20.02 -14.79
CA ASN A 52 8.28 -19.36 -16.10
C ASN A 52 9.63 -18.94 -16.69
N GLY A 53 10.70 -18.99 -15.91
CA GLY A 53 12.01 -18.42 -16.24
C GLY A 53 12.09 -16.91 -16.02
N LEU A 54 13.31 -16.38 -16.08
CA LEU A 54 13.58 -14.95 -15.96
C LEU A 54 13.85 -14.35 -17.35
N TYR A 55 12.93 -13.51 -17.83
CA TYR A 55 13.09 -12.75 -19.07
C TYR A 55 12.34 -11.41 -19.00
N ILE A 56 12.67 -10.48 -19.89
CA ILE A 56 11.98 -9.19 -19.98
C ILE A 56 10.95 -9.28 -21.11
N GLY A 57 9.70 -9.55 -20.75
CA GLY A 57 8.59 -9.58 -21.70
C GLY A 57 8.15 -8.19 -22.14
N ILE A 58 7.59 -8.10 -23.34
CA ILE A 58 7.08 -6.85 -23.91
C ILE A 58 5.56 -6.78 -23.66
N PRO A 59 5.00 -5.62 -23.25
CA PRO A 59 3.56 -5.44 -23.13
C PRO A 59 2.83 -5.74 -24.45
N PRO A 60 1.57 -6.21 -24.41
CA PRO A 60 0.81 -6.43 -25.62
C PRO A 60 0.60 -5.13 -26.41
N PRO A 61 0.44 -5.20 -27.75
CA PRO A 61 0.14 -4.03 -28.58
C PRO A 61 -1.08 -3.27 -28.06
N GLY A 62 -0.99 -1.93 -28.01
CA GLY A 62 -2.07 -1.09 -27.52
C GLY A 62 -2.18 -0.96 -26.00
N TYR A 63 -1.29 -1.58 -25.22
CA TYR A 63 -1.21 -1.35 -23.78
C TYR A 63 -0.90 0.12 -23.47
N ARG A 64 -1.75 0.74 -22.64
CA ARG A 64 -1.60 2.15 -22.22
C ARG A 64 -1.44 2.20 -20.70
N PRO A 65 -0.23 2.46 -20.18
CA PRO A 65 -0.06 2.63 -18.74
C PRO A 65 -0.76 3.90 -18.26
N PRO A 66 -1.24 3.95 -17.00
CA PRO A 66 -1.86 5.15 -16.44
C PRO A 66 -0.95 6.40 -16.47
N VAL A 67 0.36 6.19 -16.38
CA VAL A 67 1.39 7.22 -16.51
C VAL A 67 2.41 6.72 -17.55
N ALA A 68 2.68 7.52 -18.59
CA ALA A 68 3.38 7.05 -19.79
C ALA A 68 4.90 6.87 -19.61
N HIS A 69 5.56 7.84 -18.97
CA HIS A 69 7.00 7.78 -18.76
C HIS A 69 7.32 6.95 -17.50
N TRP A 70 8.31 6.05 -17.60
CA TRP A 70 8.69 5.17 -16.48
C TRP A 70 9.14 5.96 -15.25
N LEU A 71 9.87 7.07 -15.44
CA LEU A 71 10.34 7.92 -14.35
C LEU A 71 9.17 8.66 -13.67
N ALA A 72 8.23 9.16 -14.48
CA ALA A 72 7.01 9.77 -13.96
C ALA A 72 6.14 8.74 -13.21
N SER A 73 6.10 7.50 -13.70
CA SER A 73 5.39 6.39 -13.04
C SER A 73 6.04 6.01 -11.72
N ALA A 74 7.37 5.93 -11.69
CA ALA A 74 8.14 5.65 -10.47
C ALA A 74 7.93 6.76 -9.43
N LEU A 75 8.04 8.03 -9.84
CA LEU A 75 7.77 9.17 -8.96
C LEU A 75 6.32 9.13 -8.45
N ASN A 76 5.36 8.94 -9.34
CA ASN A 76 3.94 8.87 -8.97
C ASN A 76 3.66 7.74 -7.97
N TYR A 77 4.22 6.55 -8.19
CA TYR A 77 4.09 5.40 -7.30
C TYR A 77 4.73 5.65 -5.93
N VAL A 78 5.97 6.15 -5.89
CA VAL A 78 6.65 6.46 -4.63
C VAL A 78 5.89 7.54 -3.86
N SER A 79 5.51 8.62 -4.54
CA SER A 79 4.73 9.72 -3.97
C SER A 79 3.39 9.27 -3.40
N TYR A 80 2.66 8.41 -4.13
CA TYR A 80 1.41 7.81 -3.64
C TYR A 80 1.63 7.05 -2.34
N ASN A 81 2.62 6.14 -2.31
CA ASN A 81 2.89 5.32 -1.14
C ASN A 81 3.33 6.15 0.07
N ILE A 82 4.17 7.17 -0.14
CA ILE A 82 4.60 8.08 0.94
C ILE A 82 3.42 8.91 1.46
N LEU A 83 2.56 9.42 0.58
CA LEU A 83 1.37 10.17 0.99
C LEU A 83 0.46 9.31 1.88
N MET A 84 0.23 8.06 1.50
CA MET A 84 -0.62 7.12 2.25
C MET A 84 0.03 6.67 3.57
N ALA A 85 1.36 6.57 3.61
CA ALA A 85 2.08 6.17 4.83
C ALA A 85 2.28 7.34 5.82
N ALA A 86 2.30 8.58 5.35
CA ALA A 86 2.65 9.76 6.14
C ALA A 86 1.86 9.93 7.46
N PRO A 87 0.53 9.71 7.51
CA PRO A 87 -0.22 9.87 8.77
C PRO A 87 0.29 8.96 9.88
N VAL A 88 0.50 7.67 9.60
CA VAL A 88 0.98 6.69 10.59
C VAL A 88 2.46 6.87 10.88
N LEU A 89 3.29 7.11 9.85
CA LEU A 89 4.71 7.37 10.06
C LEU A 89 4.94 8.60 10.94
N SER A 90 4.11 9.65 10.79
CA SER A 90 4.19 10.83 11.66
C SER A 90 3.76 10.54 13.11
N ALA A 91 2.76 9.68 13.30
CA ALA A 91 2.29 9.28 14.62
C ALA A 91 3.30 8.39 15.35
N ILE A 92 3.94 7.45 14.64
CA ILE A 92 4.97 6.56 15.20
C ILE A 92 6.30 7.31 15.39
N GLY A 93 6.68 8.17 14.43
CA GLY A 93 7.96 8.90 14.48
C GLY A 93 8.12 9.77 15.71
N GLY A 94 7.03 10.30 16.28
CA GLY A 94 7.05 11.04 17.55
C GLY A 94 7.34 10.19 18.80
N THR A 95 7.39 8.85 18.67
CA THR A 95 7.66 7.92 19.77
C THR A 95 9.09 7.35 19.75
N LEU A 96 9.87 7.64 18.71
CA LEU A 96 11.24 7.14 18.55
C LEU A 96 12.23 7.99 19.38
N GLY A 97 13.28 7.35 19.90
CA GLY A 97 14.19 7.96 20.89
C GLY A 97 15.25 8.87 20.29
N SER A 98 15.59 8.72 19.00
CA SER A 98 16.58 9.56 18.34
C SER A 98 16.40 9.64 16.81
N THR A 99 16.96 10.68 16.18
CA THR A 99 16.99 10.80 14.72
C THR A 99 17.74 9.64 14.05
N ARG A 100 18.81 9.13 14.70
CA ARG A 100 19.59 8.02 14.16
C ARG A 100 18.79 6.73 14.12
N GLU A 101 18.11 6.41 15.22
CA GLU A 101 17.19 5.27 15.29
C GLU A 101 16.10 5.36 14.21
N SER A 102 15.52 6.53 14.01
CA SER A 102 14.53 6.77 12.95
C SER A 102 15.08 6.52 11.54
N LEU A 103 16.33 6.93 11.27
CA LEU A 103 16.97 6.70 9.97
C LEU A 103 17.29 5.23 9.74
N ASP A 104 17.78 4.52 10.76
CA ASP A 104 18.14 3.10 10.66
C ASP A 104 16.88 2.25 10.39
N ILE A 105 15.78 2.50 11.11
CA ILE A 105 14.49 1.81 10.90
C ILE A 105 13.92 2.14 9.52
N ALA A 106 13.99 3.41 9.09
CA ALA A 106 13.52 3.82 7.77
C ALA A 106 14.32 3.16 6.64
N ALA A 107 15.66 3.09 6.76
CA ALA A 107 16.52 2.43 5.79
C ALA A 107 16.24 0.93 5.69
N PHE A 108 16.06 0.25 6.82
CA PHE A 108 15.71 -1.16 6.86
C PHE A 108 14.35 -1.42 6.20
N GLY A 109 13.31 -0.65 6.57
CA GLY A 109 11.97 -0.76 5.98
C GLY A 109 11.96 -0.48 4.48
N ALA A 110 12.65 0.58 4.04
CA ALA A 110 12.77 0.94 2.63
C ALA A 110 13.49 -0.14 1.81
N SER A 111 14.53 -0.77 2.37
CA SER A 111 15.25 -1.87 1.72
C SER A 111 14.35 -3.09 1.51
N GLY A 112 13.58 -3.48 2.53
CA GLY A 112 12.64 -4.59 2.44
C GLY A 112 11.54 -4.35 1.39
N LEU A 113 10.95 -3.15 1.39
CA LEU A 113 9.95 -2.75 0.39
C LEU A 113 10.54 -2.66 -1.01
N GLY A 114 11.75 -2.11 -1.15
CA GLY A 114 12.45 -1.99 -2.43
C GLY A 114 12.77 -3.36 -3.04
N LEU A 115 13.25 -4.30 -2.23
CA LEU A 115 13.47 -5.67 -2.67
C LEU A 115 12.15 -6.35 -3.05
N GLY A 116 11.09 -6.22 -2.25
CA GLY A 116 9.78 -6.77 -2.58
C GLY A 116 9.24 -6.23 -3.92
N LEU A 117 9.35 -4.92 -4.14
CA LEU A 117 8.94 -4.27 -5.38
C LEU A 117 9.77 -4.75 -6.58
N LEU A 118 11.08 -4.96 -6.42
CA LEU A 118 11.93 -5.52 -7.46
C LEU A 118 11.48 -6.93 -7.86
N PHE A 119 11.19 -7.80 -6.89
CA PHE A 119 10.70 -9.15 -7.16
C PHE A 119 9.34 -9.16 -7.86
N VAL A 120 8.42 -8.28 -7.43
CA VAL A 120 7.13 -8.08 -8.11
C VAL A 120 7.35 -7.60 -9.55
N TYR A 121 8.23 -6.61 -9.77
CA TYR A 121 8.56 -6.11 -11.09
C TYR A 121 9.08 -7.22 -12.01
N LEU A 122 10.10 -7.97 -11.55
CA LEU A 122 10.68 -9.08 -12.31
C LEU A 122 9.63 -10.14 -12.66
N THR A 123 8.80 -10.51 -11.68
CA THR A 123 7.71 -11.47 -11.86
C THR A 123 6.70 -11.02 -12.92
N VAL A 124 6.32 -9.74 -12.89
CA VAL A 124 5.37 -9.18 -13.85
C VAL A 124 5.97 -9.13 -15.25
N VAL A 125 7.18 -8.59 -15.42
CA VAL A 125 7.80 -8.46 -16.75
C VAL A 125 8.13 -9.82 -17.36
N SER A 126 8.54 -10.80 -16.55
CA SER A 126 8.76 -12.19 -17.01
C SER A 126 7.48 -12.95 -17.31
N SER A 127 6.32 -12.33 -17.15
CA SER A 127 5.03 -12.96 -17.45
C SER A 127 4.23 -12.24 -18.52
N LEU A 128 4.78 -11.15 -19.07
CA LEU A 128 4.20 -10.45 -20.20
C LEU A 128 4.36 -11.28 -21.50
N PRO A 129 3.39 -11.20 -22.43
CA PRO A 129 2.16 -10.38 -22.37
C PRO A 129 0.98 -11.07 -21.65
N GLY A 130 1.11 -12.35 -21.28
CA GLY A 130 -0.01 -13.23 -20.93
C GLY A 130 -0.86 -12.80 -19.73
N ILE A 131 -0.34 -11.91 -18.87
CA ILE A 131 -1.03 -11.44 -17.66
C ILE A 131 -1.59 -10.01 -17.74
N ALA A 132 -1.30 -9.28 -18.83
CA ALA A 132 -1.60 -7.85 -18.92
C ALA A 132 -3.10 -7.51 -18.93
N HIS A 133 -3.96 -8.48 -19.26
CA HIS A 133 -5.41 -8.30 -19.35
C HIS A 133 -6.16 -8.64 -18.06
N TYR A 134 -5.47 -9.18 -17.04
CA TYR A 134 -6.10 -9.51 -15.76
C TYR A 134 -6.14 -8.27 -14.86
N GLU A 135 -7.25 -8.08 -14.15
CA GLU A 135 -7.37 -6.97 -13.19
C GLU A 135 -6.33 -7.06 -12.07
N ILE A 136 -6.00 -8.28 -11.63
CA ILE A 136 -4.98 -8.56 -10.61
C ILE A 136 -3.97 -9.57 -11.18
N PRO A 137 -2.95 -9.11 -11.93
CA PRO A 137 -2.04 -9.99 -12.67
C PRO A 137 -1.30 -10.99 -11.78
N LEU A 138 -0.84 -10.55 -10.60
CA LEU A 138 -0.13 -11.42 -9.65
C LEU A 138 -1.01 -12.53 -9.07
N ALA A 139 -2.31 -12.29 -8.89
CA ALA A 139 -3.26 -13.33 -8.46
C ALA A 139 -3.39 -14.42 -9.53
N ARG A 140 -3.36 -14.04 -10.81
CA ARG A 140 -3.36 -14.99 -11.92
C ARG A 140 -2.05 -15.79 -11.93
N LEU A 141 -0.91 -15.13 -11.77
CA LEU A 141 0.38 -15.82 -11.71
C LEU A 141 0.45 -16.81 -10.56
N ALA A 142 0.03 -16.41 -9.37
CA ALA A 142 0.04 -17.30 -8.22
C ALA A 142 -0.82 -18.56 -8.46
N SER A 143 -1.88 -18.47 -9.28
CA SER A 143 -2.69 -19.64 -9.67
C SER A 143 -1.98 -20.62 -10.60
N GLN A 144 -0.92 -20.20 -11.27
CA GLN A 144 -0.15 -21.01 -12.21
C GLN A 144 1.06 -21.70 -11.57
N VAL A 145 1.55 -21.17 -10.44
CA VAL A 145 2.71 -21.74 -9.73
C VAL A 145 2.32 -23.00 -8.94
N TRP A 146 1.30 -22.90 -8.07
CA TRP A 146 0.83 -24.01 -7.23
C TRP A 146 -0.69 -24.04 -7.15
N GLY A 147 -1.26 -25.22 -6.90
CA GLY A 147 -2.72 -25.39 -6.72
C GLY A 147 -3.30 -24.51 -5.59
N PHE A 148 -2.51 -24.16 -4.58
CA PHE A 148 -2.89 -23.27 -3.48
C PHE A 148 -2.32 -21.83 -3.62
N GLY A 149 -1.61 -21.50 -4.70
CA GLY A 149 -0.97 -20.19 -4.83
C GLY A 149 -1.97 -19.04 -4.98
N ARG A 150 -3.09 -19.26 -5.69
CA ARG A 150 -4.18 -18.27 -5.79
C ARG A 150 -4.81 -17.93 -4.44
N PRO A 151 -5.30 -18.90 -3.62
CA PRO A 151 -5.86 -18.56 -2.31
C PRO A 151 -4.81 -17.92 -1.40
N LEU A 152 -3.55 -18.37 -1.44
CA LEU A 152 -2.46 -17.73 -0.70
C LEU A 152 -2.30 -16.24 -1.08
N TYR A 153 -2.22 -15.93 -2.38
CA TYR A 153 -2.08 -14.55 -2.85
C TYR A 153 -3.29 -13.69 -2.43
N VAL A 154 -4.51 -14.20 -2.56
CA VAL A 154 -5.71 -13.46 -2.19
C VAL A 154 -5.72 -13.15 -0.69
N THR A 155 -5.26 -14.07 0.16
CA THR A 155 -5.11 -13.82 1.59
C THR A 155 -4.08 -12.74 1.88
N ILE A 156 -2.89 -12.82 1.27
CA ILE A 156 -1.82 -11.81 1.39
C ILE A 156 -2.34 -10.44 0.93
N PHE A 157 -2.90 -10.37 -0.26
CA PHE A 157 -3.44 -9.13 -0.83
C PHE A 157 -4.54 -8.53 0.05
N SER A 158 -5.44 -9.36 0.59
CA SER A 158 -6.49 -8.90 1.50
C SER A 158 -5.91 -8.36 2.81
N ALA A 159 -4.88 -9.01 3.35
CA ALA A 159 -4.18 -8.56 4.55
C ALA A 159 -3.40 -7.24 4.30
N GLU A 160 -2.82 -7.06 3.11
CA GLU A 160 -2.17 -5.81 2.70
C GLU A 160 -3.19 -4.65 2.62
N VAL A 161 -4.34 -4.88 1.98
CA VAL A 161 -5.45 -3.91 1.93
C VAL A 161 -5.93 -3.57 3.34
N TYR A 162 -6.06 -4.57 4.22
CA TYR A 162 -6.44 -4.38 5.61
C TYR A 162 -5.46 -3.47 6.36
N THR A 163 -4.16 -3.75 6.32
CA THR A 163 -3.16 -2.93 7.03
C THR A 163 -3.16 -1.47 6.57
N THR A 164 -3.31 -1.25 5.26
CA THR A 164 -3.41 0.10 4.66
C THR A 164 -4.69 0.80 5.08
N ALA A 165 -5.82 0.08 5.13
CA ALA A 165 -7.10 0.62 5.60
C ALA A 165 -7.03 1.02 7.07
N VAL A 166 -6.49 0.17 7.94
CA VAL A 166 -6.28 0.48 9.38
C VAL A 166 -5.42 1.73 9.53
N ALA A 167 -4.28 1.80 8.83
CA ALA A 167 -3.34 2.91 8.90
C ALA A 167 -3.99 4.25 8.52
N ASN A 168 -4.67 4.30 7.37
CA ASN A 168 -5.28 5.52 6.87
C ASN A 168 -6.53 5.92 7.66
N LEU A 169 -7.35 4.95 8.09
CA LEU A 169 -8.53 5.21 8.90
C LEU A 169 -8.14 5.83 10.25
N TYR A 170 -7.13 5.26 10.93
CA TYR A 170 -6.59 5.86 12.15
C TYR A 170 -5.99 7.24 11.87
N GLY A 171 -5.14 7.34 10.84
CA GLY A 171 -4.44 8.57 10.50
C GLY A 171 -5.38 9.76 10.29
N LEU A 172 -6.46 9.56 9.55
CA LEU A 172 -7.47 10.61 9.33
C LEU A 172 -8.28 10.89 10.60
N SER A 173 -8.75 9.85 11.29
CA SER A 173 -9.59 10.00 12.48
C SER A 173 -8.86 10.72 13.61
N ALA A 174 -7.59 10.37 13.85
CA ALA A 174 -6.72 10.98 14.85
C ALA A 174 -6.33 12.43 14.51
N ARG A 175 -6.38 12.81 13.22
CA ARG A 175 -6.15 14.20 12.76
C ARG A 175 -7.33 15.11 13.07
N LEU A 176 -8.55 14.57 12.98
CA LEU A 176 -9.80 15.32 13.14
C LEU A 176 -10.34 15.28 14.57
N SER A 177 -9.93 14.31 15.38
CA SER A 177 -10.43 14.14 16.74
C SER A 177 -9.43 13.40 17.62
N PHE A 178 -9.44 13.70 18.92
CA PHE A 178 -8.56 13.05 19.89
C PHE A 178 -8.84 11.54 19.97
N PRO A 179 -7.82 10.67 19.82
CA PRO A 179 -7.98 9.21 19.95
C PRO A 179 -8.66 8.83 21.28
N GLY A 180 -9.63 7.93 21.22
CA GLY A 180 -10.42 7.48 22.37
C GLY A 180 -11.62 8.38 22.73
N SER A 181 -11.78 9.54 22.09
CA SER A 181 -12.96 10.40 22.29
C SER A 181 -14.18 9.92 21.49
N ARG A 182 -15.38 10.37 21.87
CA ARG A 182 -16.59 10.17 21.07
C ARG A 182 -16.47 10.76 19.65
N GLY A 183 -15.75 11.89 19.51
CA GLY A 183 -15.47 12.50 18.21
C GLY A 183 -14.67 11.57 17.31
N PHE A 184 -13.66 10.88 17.86
CA PHE A 184 -12.85 9.91 17.12
C PHE A 184 -13.66 8.70 16.63
N LEU A 185 -14.60 8.21 17.44
CA LEU A 185 -15.51 7.14 17.01
C LEU A 185 -16.38 7.58 15.82
N ILE A 186 -16.92 8.80 15.90
CA ILE A 186 -17.78 9.36 14.84
C ILE A 186 -16.97 9.57 13.56
N THR A 187 -15.76 10.14 13.64
CA THR A 187 -14.91 10.38 12.46
C THR A 187 -14.44 9.07 11.82
N ALA A 188 -14.08 8.07 12.62
CA ALA A 188 -13.72 6.75 12.12
C ALA A 188 -14.91 6.06 11.44
N LEU A 189 -16.11 6.09 12.05
CA LEU A 189 -17.29 5.47 11.46
C LEU A 189 -17.72 6.18 10.17
N ALA A 190 -17.72 7.52 10.16
CA ALA A 190 -18.04 8.31 8.97
C ALA A 190 -17.04 8.05 7.84
N THR A 191 -15.74 8.01 8.16
CA THR A 191 -14.68 7.70 7.18
C THR A 191 -14.86 6.30 6.60
N ALA A 192 -15.14 5.30 7.44
CA ALA A 192 -15.40 3.94 6.98
C ALA A 192 -16.63 3.87 6.06
N GLY A 193 -17.70 4.60 6.38
CA GLY A 193 -18.89 4.71 5.52
C GLY A 193 -18.60 5.34 4.16
N VAL A 194 -17.84 6.45 4.13
CA VAL A 194 -17.42 7.09 2.87
C VAL A 194 -16.51 6.17 2.07
N ALA A 195 -15.60 5.44 2.72
CA ALA A 195 -14.71 4.48 2.07
C ALA A 195 -15.50 3.31 1.43
N LEU A 196 -16.55 2.82 2.09
CA LEU A 196 -17.44 1.79 1.52
C LEU A 196 -18.18 2.29 0.27
N TRP A 197 -18.65 3.53 0.28
CA TRP A 197 -19.24 4.14 -0.91
C TRP A 197 -18.20 4.29 -2.02
N ALA A 198 -17.01 4.81 -1.70
CA ALA A 198 -15.93 4.97 -2.68
C ALA A 198 -15.46 3.62 -3.27
N ALA A 199 -15.53 2.53 -2.51
CA ALA A 199 -15.19 1.19 -2.99
C ALA A 199 -16.10 0.71 -4.14
N SER A 200 -17.31 1.28 -4.30
CA SER A 200 -18.19 0.94 -5.42
C SER A 200 -17.65 1.37 -6.79
N ALA A 201 -16.62 2.24 -6.82
CA ALA A 201 -15.97 2.66 -8.06
C ALA A 201 -15.25 1.50 -8.79
N GLY A 202 -14.94 0.41 -8.08
CA GLY A 202 -14.27 -0.78 -8.62
C GLY A 202 -12.75 -0.65 -8.68
N PHE A 203 -12.06 -1.78 -8.47
CA PHE A 203 -10.60 -1.83 -8.34
C PHE A 203 -9.86 -1.23 -9.53
N SER A 204 -10.22 -1.64 -10.75
CA SER A 204 -9.58 -1.17 -11.99
C SER A 204 -9.68 0.36 -12.18
N ASN A 205 -10.79 0.99 -11.77
CA ASN A 205 -10.94 2.44 -11.84
C ASN A 205 -10.12 3.15 -10.75
N LEU A 206 -10.08 2.58 -9.54
CA LEU A 206 -9.26 3.11 -8.44
C LEU A 206 -7.77 3.13 -8.82
N VAL A 207 -7.26 2.03 -9.38
CA VAL A 207 -5.86 1.94 -9.83
C VAL A 207 -5.58 2.84 -11.03
N ARG A 208 -6.50 2.94 -11.99
CA ARG A 208 -6.28 3.73 -13.22
C ARG A 208 -6.38 5.23 -13.00
N VAL A 209 -7.23 5.69 -12.07
CA VAL A 209 -7.57 7.11 -11.91
C VAL A 209 -7.14 7.63 -10.54
N VAL A 210 -7.64 7.03 -9.46
CA VAL A 210 -7.46 7.56 -8.11
C VAL A 210 -5.99 7.45 -7.66
N TYR A 211 -5.34 6.33 -7.93
CA TYR A 211 -3.94 6.11 -7.52
C TYR A 211 -2.99 7.12 -8.19
N PRO A 212 -3.05 7.34 -9.53
CA PRO A 212 -2.28 8.41 -10.16
C PRO A 212 -2.55 9.81 -9.61
N LEU A 213 -3.81 10.17 -9.35
CA LEU A 213 -4.16 11.47 -8.78
C LEU A 213 -3.56 11.65 -7.38
N CYS A 214 -3.68 10.64 -6.52
CA CYS A 214 -3.06 10.63 -5.20
C CYS A 214 -1.52 10.66 -5.31
N GLY A 215 -0.92 10.02 -6.31
CA GLY A 215 0.50 10.10 -6.58
C GLY A 215 0.97 11.51 -6.93
N TRP A 216 0.22 12.25 -7.73
CA TRP A 216 0.53 13.65 -8.03
C TRP A 216 0.34 14.57 -6.82
N ALA A 217 -0.70 14.36 -6.03
CA ALA A 217 -0.86 15.04 -4.75
C ALA A 217 0.30 14.72 -3.80
N GLY A 218 0.76 13.48 -3.79
CA GLY A 218 1.92 13.02 -3.03
C GLY A 218 3.21 13.69 -3.48
N THR A 219 3.38 13.93 -4.78
CA THR A 219 4.55 14.64 -5.31
C THR A 219 4.58 16.08 -4.79
N ALA A 220 3.43 16.76 -4.78
CA ALA A 220 3.33 18.10 -4.19
C ALA A 220 3.61 18.08 -2.67
N PHE A 221 3.13 17.05 -1.97
CA PHE A 221 3.41 16.86 -0.54
C PHE A 221 4.91 16.66 -0.26
N ILE A 222 5.59 15.78 -1.00
CA ILE A 222 7.04 15.54 -0.87
C ILE A 222 7.83 16.80 -1.21
N ALA A 223 7.46 17.52 -2.27
CA ALA A 223 8.11 18.78 -2.63
C ALA A 223 7.98 19.82 -1.51
N GLY A 224 6.78 19.96 -0.92
CA GLY A 224 6.55 20.83 0.23
C GLY A 224 7.38 20.45 1.44
N LEU A 225 7.49 19.15 1.74
CA LEU A 225 8.33 18.64 2.83
C LEU A 225 9.81 18.92 2.58
N ALA A 226 10.29 18.72 1.35
CA ALA A 226 11.68 19.01 0.97
C ALA A 226 12.01 20.51 1.14
N VAL A 227 11.12 21.40 0.69
CA VAL A 227 11.28 22.85 0.87
C VAL A 227 11.30 23.23 2.36
N TYR A 228 10.40 22.65 3.16
CA TYR A 228 10.36 22.87 4.61
C TYR A 228 11.67 22.42 5.30
N LEU A 229 12.18 21.24 4.93
CA LEU A 229 13.44 20.72 5.47
C LEU A 229 14.61 21.64 5.13
N VAL A 230 14.75 22.02 3.85
CA VAL A 230 15.83 22.93 3.40
C VAL A 230 15.79 24.25 4.17
N ARG A 231 14.60 24.86 4.33
CA ARG A 231 14.45 26.10 5.11
C ARG A 231 14.85 25.91 6.57
N THR A 232 14.45 24.81 7.19
CA THR A 232 14.75 24.53 8.60
C THR A 232 16.25 24.32 8.85
N PHE A 233 16.95 23.66 7.91
CA PHE A 233 18.41 23.49 7.98
C PHE A 233 19.18 24.79 7.73
N ILE A 234 18.68 25.67 6.85
CA ILE A 234 19.30 26.97 6.57
C ILE A 234 19.14 27.93 7.76
N VAL A 235 17.97 27.94 8.42
CA VAL A 235 17.69 28.85 9.55
C VAL A 235 18.35 28.42 10.87
N LYS A 236 18.76 27.15 10.99
CA LYS A 236 19.49 26.64 12.16
C LYS A 236 21.02 26.78 12.07
N ARG A 237 21.54 27.35 10.98
CA ARG A 237 22.93 27.81 10.85
C ARG A 237 22.98 29.32 11.00
#